data_AF-A0A1Q4FAA6-F1
#
_entry.id   AF-A0A1Q4FAA6-F1
#
_cell.length_a   1.000
_cell.length_b   1.000
_cell.length_c   1.000
_cell.angle_alpha   90.00
_cell.angle_beta   90.00
_cell.angle_gamma   90.00
#
_symmetry.space_group_name_H-M   'P 1'
#
loop_
_entity.id
_entity.type
_entity.pdbx_description
1 polymer ?
#
loop_
_entity_poly.entity_id
_entity_poly.type
_entity_poly.pdbx_seq_one_letter_code
_entity_poly.pdbx_strand_id
1 'polypeptide(L)'
;MDIEKIVAEIIPPSDYQHRNGFNNVPLIDKLSDDEKRGVQDALIYKLLFESEKEIDTLVIETLAYLKSQKSLPVLYKLLEKCSNGMIKLVISASIFEINKDSNMIDIAIGIIKTIDDKSDAYYVYKLTSAFYYLAKFHERKTTKLLEEYSKHPEYLISYNAKQALEKLSMFLE
;
A
#
# COMPACT_ATOMS: atom_id res chain seq x y z
N MET A 1 21.17 -13.75 -11.77
CA MET A 1 20.07 -13.81 -12.75
C MET A 1 19.94 -12.43 -13.41
N ASP A 2 19.30 -12.33 -14.58
CA ASP A 2 19.12 -11.04 -15.28
C ASP A 2 18.05 -10.21 -14.54
N ILE A 3 18.43 -9.05 -13.97
CA ILE A 3 17.56 -8.22 -13.14
C ILE A 3 16.29 -7.82 -13.87
N GLU A 4 16.35 -7.54 -15.18
CA GLU A 4 15.17 -7.16 -15.95
C GLU A 4 14.13 -8.28 -15.98
N LYS A 5 14.58 -9.54 -16.11
CA LYS A 5 13.70 -10.71 -16.07
C LYS A 5 13.09 -10.91 -14.68
N ILE A 6 13.89 -10.74 -13.62
CA ILE A 6 13.38 -10.81 -12.25
C ILE A 6 12.29 -9.77 -12.02
N VAL A 7 12.53 -8.53 -12.45
CA VAL A 7 11.56 -7.43 -12.30
C VAL A 7 10.27 -7.74 -13.06
N ALA A 8 10.35 -8.29 -14.27
CA ALA A 8 9.16 -8.67 -15.05
C ALA A 8 8.34 -9.80 -14.40
N GLU A 9 8.98 -10.70 -13.68
CA GLU A 9 8.30 -11.76 -12.91
C GLU A 9 7.63 -11.23 -11.64
N ILE A 10 8.27 -10.28 -10.95
CA ILE A 10 7.80 -9.72 -9.67
C ILE A 10 6.76 -8.62 -9.88
N ILE A 11 6.88 -7.87 -10.98
CA ILE A 11 5.98 -6.79 -11.39
C ILE A 11 5.42 -7.12 -12.78
N PRO A 12 4.42 -8.02 -12.86
CA PRO A 12 3.77 -8.31 -14.13
C PRO A 12 3.00 -7.09 -14.64
N PRO A 13 2.53 -7.08 -15.91
CA PRO A 13 1.76 -5.97 -16.48
C PRO A 13 0.62 -5.47 -15.59
N SER A 14 0.31 -4.17 -15.65
CA SER A 14 -0.64 -3.50 -14.73
C SER A 14 -2.12 -3.74 -15.00
N ASP A 15 -2.45 -4.72 -15.83
CA ASP A 15 -3.82 -5.09 -16.12
C ASP A 15 -4.34 -6.23 -15.21
N TYR A 16 -5.66 -6.35 -15.21
CA TYR A 16 -6.37 -7.33 -14.39
C TYR A 16 -6.01 -8.79 -14.73
N GLN A 17 -5.76 -9.11 -16.01
CA GLN A 17 -5.50 -10.49 -16.43
C GLN A 17 -4.23 -11.04 -15.81
N HIS A 18 -3.22 -10.18 -15.63
CA HIS A 18 -1.95 -10.57 -15.05
C HIS A 18 -1.91 -10.47 -13.52
N ARG A 19 -2.72 -9.58 -12.92
CA ARG A 19 -2.63 -9.26 -11.49
C ARG A 19 -3.73 -9.80 -10.60
N ASN A 20 -4.84 -10.30 -11.16
CA ASN A 20 -5.92 -10.84 -10.35
C ASN A 20 -5.44 -12.07 -9.54
N GLY A 21 -5.42 -11.96 -8.22
CA GLY A 21 -4.94 -13.01 -7.32
C GLY A 21 -3.42 -13.20 -7.31
N PHE A 22 -2.66 -12.30 -7.96
CA PHE A 22 -1.21 -12.36 -7.99
C PHE A 22 -0.58 -11.94 -6.65
N ASN A 23 0.46 -12.65 -6.23
CA ASN A 23 1.26 -12.33 -5.05
C ASN A 23 2.74 -12.53 -5.39
N ASN A 24 3.52 -11.46 -5.33
CA ASN A 24 4.95 -11.51 -5.64
C ASN A 24 5.86 -11.80 -4.44
N VAL A 25 5.33 -11.82 -3.21
CA VAL A 25 6.11 -12.09 -2.00
C VAL A 25 6.91 -13.39 -2.09
N PRO A 26 6.32 -14.54 -2.50
CA PRO A 26 7.08 -15.79 -2.59
C PRO A 26 8.18 -15.78 -3.65
N LEU A 27 8.10 -14.88 -4.65
CA LEU A 27 9.16 -14.70 -5.65
C LEU A 27 10.30 -13.87 -5.05
N ILE A 28 9.96 -12.79 -4.33
CA ILE A 28 10.92 -11.92 -3.66
C ILE A 28 11.71 -12.67 -2.58
N ASP A 29 11.05 -13.54 -1.81
CA ASP A 29 11.68 -14.29 -0.72
C ASP A 29 12.76 -15.28 -1.20
N LYS A 30 12.70 -15.69 -2.47
CA LYS A 30 13.69 -16.59 -3.09
C LYS A 30 14.92 -15.87 -3.63
N LEU A 31 14.89 -14.55 -3.71
CA LEU A 31 16.00 -13.76 -4.23
C LEU A 31 17.16 -13.71 -3.24
N SER A 32 18.37 -13.73 -3.77
CA SER A 32 19.58 -13.37 -3.02
C SER A 32 19.57 -11.88 -2.66
N ASP A 33 20.40 -11.48 -1.69
CA ASP A 33 20.51 -10.07 -1.28
C ASP A 33 21.00 -9.17 -2.42
N ASP A 34 21.89 -9.67 -3.29
CA ASP A 34 22.33 -8.95 -4.48
C ASP A 34 21.20 -8.74 -5.49
N GLU A 35 20.37 -9.76 -5.71
CA GLU A 35 19.20 -9.65 -6.58
C GLU A 35 18.15 -8.71 -5.99
N LYS A 36 17.92 -8.77 -4.67
CA LYS A 36 17.03 -7.83 -3.97
C LYS A 36 17.53 -6.39 -4.12
N ARG A 37 18.84 -6.15 -4.05
CA ARG A 37 19.43 -4.81 -4.30
C ARG A 37 19.19 -4.37 -5.73
N GLY A 38 19.47 -5.24 -6.71
CA GLY A 38 19.24 -4.94 -8.13
C GLY A 38 17.78 -4.64 -8.46
N VAL A 39 16.85 -5.43 -7.91
CA VAL A 39 15.40 -5.19 -8.03
C VAL A 39 15.01 -3.85 -7.44
N GLN A 40 15.44 -3.52 -6.21
CA GLN A 40 15.14 -2.21 -5.61
C GLN A 40 15.59 -1.05 -6.50
N ASP A 41 16.79 -1.12 -7.05
CA ASP A 41 17.34 -0.08 -7.92
C ASP A 41 16.53 0.08 -9.20
N ALA A 42 16.14 -1.03 -9.83
CA ALA A 42 15.29 -1.02 -11.02
C ALA A 42 13.89 -0.46 -10.74
N LEU A 43 13.29 -0.82 -9.60
CA LEU A 43 11.97 -0.34 -9.18
C LEU A 43 11.97 1.16 -8.83
N ILE A 44 13.01 1.64 -8.13
CA ILE A 44 13.21 3.06 -7.86
C ILE A 44 13.37 3.83 -9.18
N TYR A 45 14.18 3.30 -10.11
CA TYR A 45 14.34 3.89 -11.43
C TYR A 45 12.98 4.01 -12.15
N LYS A 46 12.18 2.94 -12.17
CA LYS A 46 10.83 2.95 -12.75
C LYS A 46 9.95 4.07 -12.16
N LEU A 47 9.89 4.21 -10.83
CA LEU A 47 9.10 5.26 -10.18
C LEU A 47 9.56 6.70 -10.49
N LEU A 48 10.83 6.91 -10.82
CA LEU A 48 11.36 8.24 -11.15
C LEU A 48 10.81 8.79 -12.47
N PHE A 49 10.38 7.91 -13.38
CA PHE A 49 9.90 8.30 -14.72
C PHE A 49 8.39 8.12 -14.91
N GLU A 50 7.69 7.53 -13.93
CA GLU A 50 6.23 7.38 -13.99
C GLU A 50 5.53 8.74 -13.84
N SER A 51 4.52 8.96 -14.69
CA SER A 51 3.56 10.04 -14.48
C SER A 51 2.59 9.67 -13.36
N GLU A 52 1.93 10.66 -12.76
CA GLU A 52 0.98 10.42 -11.67
C GLU A 52 -0.14 9.42 -12.04
N LYS A 53 -0.57 9.42 -13.31
CA LYS A 53 -1.62 8.53 -13.82
C LYS A 53 -1.15 7.09 -14.03
N GLU A 54 0.16 6.86 -13.99
CA GLU A 54 0.82 5.60 -14.30
C GLU A 54 1.49 5.00 -13.07
N ILE A 55 1.32 5.60 -11.88
CA ILE A 55 1.93 5.12 -10.64
C ILE A 55 1.51 3.67 -10.39
N ASP A 56 2.47 2.78 -10.44
CA ASP A 56 2.27 1.37 -10.19
C ASP A 56 2.35 1.07 -8.68
N THR A 57 1.19 0.89 -8.06
CA THR A 57 1.11 0.61 -6.61
C THR A 57 1.79 -0.70 -6.21
N LEU A 58 1.87 -1.69 -7.09
CA LEU A 58 2.60 -2.93 -6.80
C LEU A 58 4.10 -2.67 -6.65
N VAL A 59 4.66 -1.73 -7.42
CA VAL A 59 6.07 -1.31 -7.30
C VAL A 59 6.32 -0.70 -5.92
N ILE A 60 5.42 0.19 -5.48
CA ILE A 60 5.50 0.85 -4.17
C ILE A 60 5.42 -0.18 -3.03
N GLU A 61 4.44 -1.09 -3.08
CA GLU A 61 4.29 -2.15 -2.08
C GLU A 61 5.49 -3.11 -2.05
N THR A 62 6.06 -3.42 -3.21
CA THR A 62 7.26 -4.28 -3.32
C THR A 62 8.46 -3.62 -2.66
N LEU A 63 8.66 -2.31 -2.85
CA LEU A 63 9.73 -1.56 -2.19
C LEU A 63 9.53 -1.51 -0.66
N ALA A 64 8.28 -1.44 -0.20
CA ALA A 64 7.95 -1.51 1.22
C ALA A 64 8.20 -2.88 1.84
N TYR A 65 7.85 -3.95 1.12
CA TYR A 65 8.14 -5.33 1.51
C TYR A 65 9.65 -5.55 1.66
N LEU A 66 10.44 -5.05 0.70
CA LEU A 66 11.91 -5.11 0.72
C LEU A 66 12.56 -4.16 1.75
N LYS A 67 11.78 -3.38 2.51
CA LYS A 67 12.29 -2.37 3.47
C LYS A 67 13.29 -1.41 2.85
N SER A 68 13.04 -0.99 1.60
CA SER A 68 13.97 -0.19 0.82
C SER A 68 14.10 1.25 1.31
N GLN A 69 15.04 1.51 2.23
CA GLN A 69 15.34 2.86 2.71
C GLN A 69 15.73 3.82 1.57
N LYS A 70 16.39 3.28 0.53
CA LYS A 70 16.82 4.03 -0.67
C LYS A 70 15.64 4.59 -1.46
N SER A 71 14.45 3.98 -1.35
CA SER A 71 13.26 4.45 -2.07
C SER A 71 12.56 5.64 -1.41
N LEU A 72 12.81 5.91 -0.13
CA LEU A 72 12.11 6.94 0.65
C LEU A 72 12.09 8.32 -0.03
N PRO A 73 13.19 8.88 -0.57
CA PRO A 73 13.16 10.19 -1.22
C PRO A 73 12.18 10.25 -2.41
N VAL A 74 12.09 9.16 -3.18
CA VAL A 74 11.16 9.07 -4.31
C VAL A 74 9.72 8.93 -3.81
N LEU A 75 9.50 8.11 -2.77
CA LEU A 75 8.17 7.92 -2.19
C LEU A 75 7.60 9.21 -1.57
N TYR A 76 8.39 9.98 -0.83
CA TYR A 76 7.93 11.28 -0.31
C TYR A 76 7.59 12.26 -1.44
N LYS A 77 8.42 12.33 -2.48
CA LYS A 77 8.16 13.17 -3.65
C LYS A 77 6.89 12.75 -4.39
N LEU A 78 6.61 11.45 -4.49
CA LEU A 78 5.36 10.94 -5.05
C LEU A 78 4.16 11.30 -4.16
N LEU A 79 4.29 11.17 -2.84
CA LEU A 79 3.23 11.52 -1.88
C LEU A 79 2.80 12.99 -1.99
N GLU A 80 3.76 13.90 -2.15
CA GLU A 80 3.50 15.34 -2.30
C GLU A 80 2.77 15.67 -3.60
N LYS A 81 3.14 15.01 -4.70
CA LYS A 81 2.61 15.29 -6.03
C LYS A 81 1.30 14.58 -6.33
N CYS A 82 1.06 13.43 -5.70
CA CYS A 82 -0.11 12.62 -5.95
C CYS A 82 -1.37 13.30 -5.40
N SER A 83 -2.38 13.43 -6.25
CA SER A 83 -3.71 13.94 -5.97
C SER A 83 -4.73 12.82 -5.69
N ASN A 84 -4.46 11.59 -6.14
CA ASN A 84 -5.32 10.44 -5.92
C ASN A 84 -5.20 9.93 -4.48
N GLY A 85 -6.27 10.09 -3.69
CA GLY A 85 -6.29 9.69 -2.27
C GLY A 85 -5.92 8.23 -2.03
N MET A 86 -6.41 7.28 -2.84
CA MET A 86 -6.06 5.87 -2.66
C MET A 86 -4.58 5.60 -2.89
N ILE A 87 -3.99 6.18 -3.94
CA ILE A 87 -2.55 6.03 -4.20
C ILE A 87 -1.74 6.67 -3.08
N LYS A 88 -2.13 7.85 -2.59
CA LYS A 88 -1.48 8.48 -1.43
C LYS A 88 -1.53 7.60 -0.18
N LEU A 89 -2.64 6.88 0.03
CA LEU A 89 -2.78 5.96 1.15
C LEU A 89 -1.79 4.80 1.04
N VAL A 90 -1.65 4.21 -0.16
CA VAL A 90 -0.63 3.18 -0.42
C VAL A 90 0.76 3.71 -0.13
N ILE A 91 1.13 4.87 -0.68
CA ILE A 91 2.45 5.49 -0.47
C ILE A 91 2.70 5.73 1.03
N SER A 92 1.70 6.28 1.74
CA SER A 92 1.83 6.59 3.18
C SER A 92 2.05 5.32 4.01
N ALA A 93 1.26 4.28 3.76
CA ALA A 93 1.41 2.98 4.42
C ALA A 93 2.80 2.37 4.12
N SER A 94 3.24 2.43 2.85
CA SER A 94 4.54 1.92 2.42
C SER A 94 5.73 2.67 3.04
N ILE A 95 5.67 4.00 3.13
CA ILE A 95 6.70 4.79 3.85
C ILE A 95 6.75 4.34 5.32
N PHE A 96 5.60 4.28 6.00
CA PHE A 96 5.54 3.84 7.38
C PHE A 96 6.08 2.41 7.57
N GLU A 97 5.79 1.49 6.66
CA GLU A 97 6.32 0.14 6.70
C GLU A 97 7.85 0.09 6.58
N ILE A 98 8.46 1.03 5.84
CA ILE A 98 9.90 1.12 5.64
C ILE A 98 10.59 1.74 6.86
N ASN A 99 10.10 2.87 7.38
CA ASN A 99 10.85 3.67 8.37
C ASN A 99 10.07 4.10 9.62
N LYS A 100 8.81 3.70 9.76
CA LYS A 100 7.93 4.07 10.88
C LYS A 100 7.71 5.58 11.05
N ASP A 101 7.72 6.36 9.97
CA ASP A 101 7.36 7.78 10.03
C ASP A 101 5.90 7.95 10.48
N SER A 102 5.73 8.36 11.74
CA SER A 102 4.43 8.54 12.37
C SER A 102 3.55 9.61 11.69
N ASN A 103 4.13 10.53 10.91
CA ASN A 103 3.34 11.51 10.17
C ASN A 103 2.44 10.84 9.12
N MET A 104 2.84 9.66 8.61
CA MET A 104 2.06 8.91 7.64
C MET A 104 0.73 8.42 8.21
N ILE A 105 0.64 8.23 9.53
CA ILE A 105 -0.60 7.80 10.21
C ILE A 105 -1.67 8.88 10.07
N ASP A 106 -1.32 10.13 10.37
CA ASP A 106 -2.26 11.24 10.33
C ASP A 106 -2.67 11.57 8.89
N ILE A 107 -1.74 11.43 7.93
CA ILE A 107 -2.04 11.53 6.49
C ILE A 107 -3.04 10.45 6.06
N ALA A 108 -2.80 9.19 6.43
CA ALA A 108 -3.68 8.07 6.09
C ALA A 108 -5.09 8.27 6.66
N ILE A 109 -5.21 8.68 7.92
CA ILE A 109 -6.50 8.97 8.56
C ILE A 109 -7.23 10.10 7.83
N GLY A 110 -6.54 11.17 7.46
CA GLY A 110 -7.12 12.29 6.71
C GLY A 110 -7.67 11.86 5.34
N ILE A 111 -6.96 10.97 4.65
CA ILE A 111 -7.39 10.40 3.37
C ILE A 111 -8.67 9.57 3.53
N ILE A 112 -8.72 8.68 4.53
CA ILE A 112 -9.90 7.84 4.81
C ILE A 112 -11.14 8.72 5.01
N LYS A 113 -11.03 9.75 5.85
CA LYS A 113 -12.13 10.70 6.08
C LYS A 113 -12.57 11.41 4.80
N THR A 114 -11.62 11.81 3.97
CA THR A 114 -11.92 12.45 2.68
C THR A 114 -12.65 11.52 1.70
N ILE A 115 -12.35 10.21 1.73
CA ILE A 115 -13.05 9.20 0.92
C ILE A 115 -14.48 9.04 1.41
N ASP A 116 -14.68 8.99 2.73
CA ASP A 116 -15.98 8.83 3.39
C ASP A 116 -16.89 10.04 3.15
N ASP A 117 -16.33 11.26 3.24
CA ASP A 117 -17.05 12.52 3.03
C ASP A 117 -17.59 12.69 1.60
N LYS A 118 -16.99 12.00 0.62
CA LYS A 118 -17.39 12.07 -0.79
C LYS A 118 -18.24 10.86 -1.14
N SER A 119 -19.56 11.04 -1.01
CA SER A 119 -20.59 10.04 -1.35
C SER A 119 -20.74 9.77 -2.87
N ASP A 120 -19.62 9.52 -3.54
CA ASP A 120 -19.58 8.84 -4.84
C ASP A 120 -20.20 7.45 -4.67
N ALA A 121 -20.98 6.96 -5.65
CA ALA A 121 -21.60 5.64 -5.62
C ALA A 121 -20.61 4.49 -5.32
N TYR A 122 -19.31 4.71 -5.55
CA TYR A 122 -18.23 3.75 -5.29
C TYR A 122 -17.46 3.97 -3.97
N TYR A 123 -17.89 4.88 -3.09
CA TYR A 123 -17.16 5.20 -1.85
C TYR A 123 -16.97 3.97 -0.94
N VAL A 124 -17.99 3.11 -0.87
CA VAL A 124 -17.96 1.85 -0.10
C VAL A 124 -16.75 1.01 -0.53
N TYR A 125 -16.58 0.74 -1.83
CA TYR A 125 -15.49 -0.09 -2.34
C TYR A 125 -14.10 0.54 -2.12
N LYS A 126 -14.02 1.88 -2.16
CA LYS A 126 -12.78 2.60 -1.84
C LYS A 126 -12.44 2.45 -0.36
N LEU A 127 -13.40 2.65 0.53
CA LEU A 127 -13.21 2.48 1.98
C LEU A 127 -12.82 1.04 2.35
N THR A 128 -13.49 0.04 1.80
CA THR A 128 -13.16 -1.37 2.09
C THR A 128 -11.72 -1.70 1.68
N SER A 129 -11.27 -1.18 0.54
CA SER A 129 -9.88 -1.33 0.08
C SER A 129 -8.91 -0.55 0.95
N ALA A 130 -9.33 0.61 1.45
CA ALA A 130 -8.51 1.49 2.27
C ALA A 130 -8.25 0.91 3.68
N PHE A 131 -9.17 0.11 4.23
CA PHE A 131 -8.98 -0.56 5.52
C PHE A 131 -7.81 -1.54 5.53
N TYR A 132 -7.51 -2.18 4.41
CA TYR A 132 -6.32 -3.02 4.27
C TYR A 132 -5.03 -2.23 4.54
N TYR A 133 -4.90 -1.04 3.96
CA TYR A 133 -3.73 -0.18 4.16
C TYR A 133 -3.73 0.48 5.53
N LEU A 134 -4.90 0.83 6.07
CA LEU A 134 -5.03 1.40 7.40
C LEU A 134 -4.58 0.42 8.50
N ALA A 135 -4.81 -0.88 8.30
CA ALA A 135 -4.35 -1.92 9.20
C ALA A 135 -2.81 -2.02 9.27
N LYS A 136 -2.10 -1.80 8.16
CA LYS A 136 -0.61 -1.90 8.10
C LYS A 136 0.13 -0.97 9.07
N PHE A 137 -0.53 0.04 9.63
CA PHE A 137 0.08 0.91 10.63
C PHE A 137 0.24 0.21 12.00
N HIS A 138 -0.66 -0.69 12.39
CA HIS A 138 -0.66 -1.32 13.73
C HIS A 138 -0.60 -0.30 14.89
N GLU A 139 -1.26 0.86 14.72
CA GLU A 139 -1.20 1.98 15.66
C GLU A 139 -2.56 2.22 16.31
N ARG A 140 -2.55 2.63 17.58
CA ARG A 140 -3.79 2.84 18.36
C ARG A 140 -4.78 3.76 17.65
N LYS A 141 -4.28 4.81 16.97
CA LYS A 141 -5.11 5.75 16.21
C LYS A 141 -5.84 5.05 15.04
N THR A 142 -5.16 4.19 14.30
CA THR A 142 -5.74 3.49 13.15
C THR A 142 -6.66 2.35 13.59
N THR A 143 -6.30 1.62 14.65
CA THR A 143 -7.17 0.60 15.26
C THR A 143 -8.49 1.21 15.74
N LYS A 144 -8.44 2.34 16.46
CA LYS A 144 -9.65 3.03 16.93
C LYS A 144 -10.55 3.45 15.76
N LEU A 145 -9.97 3.95 14.67
CA LEU A 145 -10.74 4.31 13.48
C LEU A 145 -11.42 3.09 12.83
N LEU A 146 -10.73 1.94 12.75
CA LEU A 146 -11.32 0.69 12.29
C LEU A 146 -12.45 0.20 13.22
N GLU A 147 -12.31 0.34 14.54
CA GLU A 147 -13.36 0.02 15.50
C GLU A 147 -14.61 0.90 15.31
N GLU A 148 -14.44 2.18 14.98
CA GLU A 148 -15.54 3.09 14.63
C GLU A 148 -16.26 2.58 13.37
N TYR A 149 -15.51 2.27 12.30
CA TYR A 149 -16.09 1.72 11.06
C TYR A 149 -16.70 0.33 11.24
N SER A 150 -16.26 -0.48 12.20
CA SER A 150 -16.85 -1.80 12.49
C SER A 150 -18.32 -1.74 12.92
N LYS A 151 -18.79 -0.55 13.31
CA LYS A 151 -20.18 -0.25 13.73
C LYS A 151 -20.96 0.51 12.66
N HIS A 152 -20.38 0.70 11.47
CA HIS A 152 -20.99 1.47 10.40
C HIS A 152 -22.29 0.80 9.91
N PRO A 153 -23.37 1.58 9.61
CA PRO A 153 -24.66 1.02 9.19
C PRO A 153 -24.60 0.28 7.84
N GLU A 154 -23.72 0.71 6.93
CA GLU A 154 -23.44 -0.03 5.69
C GLU A 154 -22.72 -1.35 6.01
N TYR A 155 -23.33 -2.46 5.61
CA TYR A 155 -22.86 -3.81 5.90
C TYR A 155 -21.46 -4.06 5.35
N LEU A 156 -21.19 -3.66 4.10
CA LEU A 156 -19.89 -3.91 3.48
C LEU A 156 -18.76 -3.15 4.20
N ILE A 157 -19.03 -1.94 4.68
CA ILE A 157 -18.06 -1.15 5.43
C ILE A 157 -17.78 -1.81 6.78
N SER A 158 -18.83 -2.12 7.55
CA SER A 158 -18.66 -2.72 8.88
C SER A 158 -18.04 -4.10 8.84
N TYR A 159 -18.41 -4.93 7.86
CA TYR A 159 -17.80 -6.25 7.66
C TYR A 159 -16.31 -6.16 7.35
N ASN A 160 -15.90 -5.33 6.39
CA ASN A 160 -14.48 -5.22 6.01
C ASN A 160 -13.64 -4.56 7.11
N ALA A 161 -14.18 -3.63 7.89
CA ALA A 161 -13.49 -3.07 9.04
C ALA A 161 -13.23 -4.13 10.12
N LYS A 162 -14.20 -5.02 10.40
CA LYS A 162 -14.00 -6.16 11.32
C LYS A 162 -12.93 -7.13 10.80
N GLN A 163 -12.97 -7.47 9.52
CA GLN A 163 -11.94 -8.31 8.90
C GLN A 163 -10.54 -7.69 8.98
N ALA A 164 -10.43 -6.37 8.82
CA ALA A 164 -9.17 -5.65 9.01
C ALA A 164 -8.69 -5.72 10.47
N LEU A 165 -9.59 -5.59 11.46
CA LEU A 165 -9.27 -5.74 12.88
C LEU A 165 -8.83 -7.17 13.25
N GLU A 166 -9.51 -8.20 12.76
CA GLU A 166 -9.16 -9.61 13.00
C GLU A 166 -7.75 -9.95 12.48
N LYS A 167 -7.38 -9.39 11.33
CA LYS A 167 -6.02 -9.51 10.81
C LYS A 167 -4.97 -8.88 11.72
N LEU A 168 -5.29 -7.80 12.44
CA LEU A 168 -4.37 -7.19 13.41
C LEU A 168 -4.14 -8.08 14.62
N SER A 169 -5.17 -8.77 15.12
CA SER A 169 -5.04 -9.64 16.29
C SER A 169 -4.19 -10.88 16.02
N MET A 170 -4.15 -11.37 14.78
CA MET A 170 -3.34 -12.53 14.38
C MET A 170 -1.82 -12.28 14.41
N PHE A 171 -1.35 -11.03 14.52
CA PHE A 171 0.08 -10.70 14.59
C PHE A 171 0.55 -10.37 16.02
N LEU A 172 -0.32 -10.53 17.02
CA LEU A 172 -0.03 -10.28 18.44
C LEU A 172 0.04 -11.59 19.27
N GLU A 173 -0.07 -12.74 18.62
CA GLU A 173 0.20 -14.08 19.17
C GLU A 173 1.56 -14.60 18.67
#